data_AF-A0ABD0RZW8-F1
#
_entry.id   AF-A0ABD0RZW8-F1
#
_cell.length_a   1.000
_cell.length_b   1.000
_cell.length_c   1.000
_cell.angle_alpha   90.00
_cell.angle_beta   90.00
_cell.angle_gamma   90.00
#
_symmetry.space_group_name_H-M   'P 1'
#
loop_
_entity.id
_entity.type
_entity.pdbx_description
1 polymer ?
#
loop_
_entity_poly.entity_id
_entity_poly.type
_entity_poly.pdbx_seq_one_letter_code
_entity_poly.pdbx_strand_id
1 'polypeptide(L)' 'GELLSPCRCSGSVRCTHEPCLIKWISERGSWSCELCYYKYQVIAISTKNPLQ' A
#
# COMPACT_ATOMS: atom_id res chain seq x y z
N GLY A 1 12.33 -7.21 1.43
CA GLY A 1 11.35 -6.40 0.69
C GLY A 1 11.28 -5.05 1.36
N GLU A 2 11.19 -3.98 0.58
CA GLU A 2 11.06 -2.62 1.12
C GLU A 2 9.69 -2.49 1.82
N LEU A 3 9.67 -1.89 3.01
CA LEU A 3 8.44 -1.66 3.77
C LEU A 3 7.94 -0.26 3.46
N LEU A 4 6.76 -0.18 2.86
CA LEU A 4 6.13 1.09 2.53
C LEU A 4 5.28 1.57 3.69
N SER A 5 5.06 2.87 3.75
CA SER A 5 4.07 3.52 4.61
C SER A 5 2.93 4.09 3.79
N PRO A 6 1.96 3.26 3.34
CA PRO A 6 0.94 3.71 2.41
C PRO A 6 -0.16 4.52 3.09
N CYS A 7 -0.22 4.59 4.41
CA CYS A 7 -1.26 5.33 5.11
C CYS A 7 -0.70 6.06 6.33
N ARG A 8 -1.50 6.95 6.93
CA ARG A 8 -1.12 7.69 8.14
C ARG A 8 -1.23 6.89 9.43
N CYS A 9 -1.54 5.59 9.35
CA CYS A 9 -1.56 4.77 10.55
C CYS A 9 -0.19 4.75 11.21
N SER A 10 -0.17 4.62 12.54
CA SER A 10 1.05 4.52 13.32
C SER A 10 1.29 3.07 13.76
N GLY A 11 2.55 2.64 13.83
CA GLY A 11 2.93 1.28 14.23
C GLY A 11 3.04 0.28 13.07
N SER A 12 2.98 -1.02 13.37
CA SER A 12 3.20 -2.11 12.40
C SER A 12 2.22 -2.10 11.23
N VAL A 13 0.99 -1.62 11.43
CA VAL A 13 -0.04 -1.53 10.38
C VAL A 13 0.34 -0.54 9.26
N ARG A 14 1.29 0.36 9.55
CA ARG A 14 1.86 1.26 8.55
C ARG A 14 2.81 0.52 7.61
N CYS A 15 3.44 -0.55 8.06
CA CYS A 15 4.52 -1.23 7.34
C CYS A 15 3.94 -2.38 6.52
N THR A 16 3.64 -2.13 5.25
CA THR A 16 3.17 -3.18 4.33
C THR A 16 4.10 -3.27 3.14
N HIS A 17 4.39 -4.49 2.70
CA HIS A 17 5.11 -4.69 1.45
C HIS A 17 4.25 -4.20 0.28
N GLU A 18 4.91 -3.61 -0.69
CA GLU A 18 4.34 -3.13 -1.94
C GLU A 18 3.41 -4.13 -2.66
N PRO A 19 3.83 -5.36 -3.00
CA PRO A 19 2.95 -6.33 -3.65
C PRO A 19 1.82 -6.79 -2.73
N CYS A 20 2.06 -6.84 -1.41
CA CYS A 20 1.03 -7.19 -0.44
C CYS A 20 -0.04 -6.10 -0.36
N LEU A 21 0.33 -4.82 -0.44
CA LEU A 21 -0.60 -3.70 -0.43
C LEU A 21 -1.46 -3.69 -1.70
N ILE A 22 -0.86 -3.85 -2.88
CA ILE A 22 -1.60 -3.88 -4.14
C ILE A 22 -2.57 -5.05 -4.14
N LYS A 23 -2.10 -6.23 -3.73
CA LYS A 23 -2.93 -7.42 -3.58
C LYS A 23 -4.08 -7.17 -2.59
N TRP A 24 -3.80 -6.58 -1.43
CA TRP A 24 -4.81 -6.23 -0.43
C TRP A 24 -5.87 -5.25 -0.96
N ILE A 25 -5.45 -4.19 -1.66
CA ILE A 25 -6.37 -3.23 -2.29
C ILE A 25 -7.24 -3.91 -3.35
N SER A 26 -6.64 -4.79 -4.17
CA SER A 26 -7.35 -5.53 -5.21
C SER A 26 -8.35 -6.53 -4.62
N GLU A 27 -7.99 -7.21 -3.53
CA GLU A 27 -8.88 -8.15 -2.84
C GLU A 27 -10.01 -7.42 -2.09
N ARG A 28 -9.70 -6.27 -1.46
CA ARG A 28 -10.69 -5.43 -0.75
C ARG A 28 -11.57 -4.59 -1.66
N GLY A 29 -11.07 -4.22 -2.84
CA GLY A 29 -11.67 -3.20 -3.70
C GLY A 29 -11.61 -1.77 -3.12
N SER A 30 -10.80 -1.52 -2.09
CA SER A 30 -10.74 -0.21 -1.42
C SER A 30 -9.33 0.38 -1.44
N TRP A 31 -9.23 1.59 -1.99
CA TRP A 31 -8.00 2.40 -2.06
C TRP A 31 -7.76 3.27 -0.83
N SER A 32 -8.51 3.01 0.24
CA SER A 32 -8.46 3.78 1.48
C SER A 32 -8.19 2.85 2.64
N CYS A 33 -7.36 3.30 3.56
CA CYS A 33 -7.13 2.59 4.81
C CYS A 33 -8.41 2.60 5.65
N GLU A 34 -8.82 1.46 6.18
CA GLU A 34 -10.01 1.34 7.02
C GLU A 34 -9.83 1.94 8.43
N LEU A 35 -8.57 2.08 8.87
CA LEU A 35 -8.24 2.56 10.21
C LEU A 35 -8.16 4.09 10.25
N CYS A 36 -7.43 4.67 9.31
CA CYS A 36 -7.22 6.12 9.27
C CYS A 36 -8.05 6.83 8.20
N TYR A 37 -8.84 6.09 7.40
CA TYR A 37 -9.63 6.60 6.26
C TYR A 37 -8.81 7.36 5.22
N TYR A 38 -7.49 7.30 5.32
CA TYR A 38 -6.59 7.98 4.42
C TYR A 38 -6.41 7.14 3.15
N LYS A 39 -6.47 7.77 1.99
CA LYS A 39 -6.16 7.11 0.72
C LYS A 39 -4.74 6.57 0.77
N TYR A 40 -4.55 5.34 0.29
CA TYR A 40 -3.21 4.78 0.25
C TYR A 40 -2.33 5.67 -0.64
N GLN A 41 -1.30 6.26 -0.04
CA GLN A 41 -0.32 7.09 -0.73
C GLN A 41 0.73 6.17 -1.35
N VAL A 42 0.35 5.65 -2.51
CA VAL A 42 1.22 4.88 -3.40
C VAL A 42 2.13 5.86 -4.15
N ILE A 43 2.89 6.69 -3.41
CA ILE A 43 3.75 7.72 -3.98
C ILE A 43 4.94 7.00 -4.61
N ALA A 44 4.92 6.87 -5.93
CA ALA A 44 6.11 6.55 -6.72
C ALA A 44 6.82 5.25 -6.36
N ILE A 45 6.07 4.20 -6.09
CA ILE A 45 6.62 2.87 -6.30
C ILE A 45 6.65 2.67 -7.80
N SER A 46 7.86 2.88 -8.34
CA SER A 46 8.25 2.50 -9.68
C SER A 46 7.52 1.21 -10.00
N THR A 47 6.50 1.31 -10.86
CA THR A 47 6.11 0.15 -11.63
C THR A 47 7.38 -0.21 -12.38
N LYS A 48 8.22 -1.06 -11.81
CA LYS A 48 8.89 -2.05 -12.62
C LYS A 48 7.73 -2.88 -13.13
N ASN A 49 7.16 -2.34 -14.21
CA ASN A 49 6.32 -3.01 -15.15
C ASN A 49 6.88 -4.45 -15.21
N PRO A 50 6.12 -5.50 -14.89
CA PRO A 50 6.62 -6.87 -15.06
C PRO A 50 6.87 -7.25 -16.54
N LEU A 51 7.12 -6.25 -17.41
CA LEU A 51 7.49 -6.32 -18.82
C LEU A 51 8.76 -5.49 -19.11
N GLN A 52 9.69 -5.36 -18.16
CA GLN A 52 11.06 -4.90 -18.40
C GLN A 52 12.05 -5.99 -18.00
#